data_AF-X1C6D4-F1
#
_entry.id   AF-X1C6D4-F1
#
_cell.length_a   1.000
_cell.length_b   1.000
_cell.length_c   1.000
_cell.angle_alpha   90.00
_cell.angle_beta   90.00
_cell.angle_gamma   90.00
#
_symmetry.space_group_name_H-M   'P 1'
#
loop_
_entity.id
_entity.type
_entity.pdbx_description
1 polymer ?
#
loop_
_entity_poly.entity_id
_entity_poly.type
_entity_poly.pdbx_seq_one_letter_code
_entity_poly.pdbx_strand_id
1 'polypeptide(L)'
;AVETLEFMRAKLSDFQEETSHIYNLEAVPAEGTSYRLARIDRRKYPDIITAGKGVPYYTNSTLLPVNKTEDVIEALEHQEELQTLYTGGTVFHVFLGERMSSGETAKKLLKKIAYNTKLPYITITPTYSICSDHGYLIGEHPRCPTCGKETEVYSRVVGYFRPVRNWNEGKQEEFRQRLEYKEKIALEK
;
A
#
# COMPACT_ATOMS: atom_id res chain seq x y z
N ALA A 1 -4.74 -16.04 -8.67
CA ALA A 1 -4.72 -14.57 -8.80
C ALA A 1 -4.32 -14.16 -10.21
N VAL A 2 -3.14 -14.59 -10.70
CA VAL A 2 -2.69 -14.41 -12.09
C VAL A 2 -3.77 -14.85 -13.09
N GLU A 3 -4.21 -16.10 -13.01
CA GLU A 3 -5.28 -16.65 -13.88
C GLU A 3 -6.55 -15.78 -13.89
N THR A 4 -6.93 -15.21 -12.74
CA THR A 4 -8.10 -14.32 -12.64
C THR A 4 -7.87 -13.01 -13.37
N LEU A 5 -6.70 -12.39 -13.21
CA LEU A 5 -6.36 -11.15 -13.90
C LEU A 5 -6.24 -11.37 -15.42
N GLU A 6 -5.64 -12.48 -15.85
CA GLU A 6 -5.58 -12.86 -17.27
C GLU A 6 -6.96 -13.09 -17.86
N PHE A 7 -7.84 -13.80 -17.13
CA PHE A 7 -9.24 -13.97 -17.53
C PHE A 7 -9.95 -12.61 -17.67
N MET A 8 -9.77 -11.70 -16.71
CA MET A 8 -10.34 -10.35 -16.79
C MET A 8 -9.81 -9.60 -18.00
N ARG A 9 -8.50 -9.65 -18.29
CA ARG A 9 -7.91 -9.02 -19.48
C ARG A 9 -8.48 -9.58 -20.78
N ALA A 10 -8.66 -10.89 -20.88
CA ALA A 10 -9.29 -11.51 -22.04
C ALA A 10 -10.71 -10.99 -22.23
N LYS A 11 -11.51 -10.91 -21.15
CA LYS A 11 -12.86 -10.34 -21.19
C LYS A 11 -12.89 -8.87 -21.60
N LEU A 12 -11.93 -8.07 -21.12
CA LEU A 12 -11.80 -6.68 -21.57
C LEU A 12 -11.55 -6.63 -23.08
N SER A 13 -10.67 -7.49 -23.63
CA SER A 13 -10.43 -7.56 -25.09
C SER A 13 -11.70 -7.87 -25.85
N ASP A 14 -12.47 -8.88 -25.41
CA ASP A 14 -13.76 -9.25 -26.01
C ASP A 14 -14.70 -8.02 -26.06
N PHE A 15 -14.81 -7.29 -24.95
CA PHE A 15 -15.67 -6.09 -24.87
C PHE A 15 -15.18 -4.94 -25.75
N GLN A 16 -13.86 -4.79 -25.93
CA GLN A 16 -13.33 -3.76 -26.83
C GLN A 16 -13.71 -4.06 -28.29
N GLU A 17 -13.63 -5.32 -28.71
CA GLU A 17 -14.03 -5.74 -30.06
C GLU A 17 -15.54 -5.55 -30.27
N GLU A 18 -16.36 -5.93 -29.29
CA GLU A 18 -17.82 -5.83 -29.38
C GLU A 18 -18.31 -4.37 -29.40
N THR A 19 -17.75 -3.53 -28.54
CA THR A 19 -18.30 -2.18 -28.29
C THR A 19 -17.53 -1.06 -28.96
N SER A 20 -16.33 -1.33 -29.50
CA SER A 20 -15.39 -0.33 -30.03
C SER A 20 -14.91 0.73 -29.01
N HIS A 21 -15.11 0.50 -27.70
CA HIS A 21 -14.52 1.32 -26.64
C HIS A 21 -13.24 0.68 -26.10
N ILE A 22 -12.30 1.48 -25.63
CA ILE A 22 -11.09 0.99 -24.97
C ILE A 22 -11.37 0.82 -23.48
N TYR A 23 -11.11 -0.36 -22.94
CA TYR A 23 -11.27 -0.67 -21.52
C TYR A 23 -9.93 -1.03 -20.90
N ASN A 24 -9.75 -0.66 -19.63
CA ASN A 24 -8.54 -0.94 -18.88
C ASN A 24 -8.85 -1.75 -17.61
N LEU A 25 -7.82 -2.38 -17.05
CA LEU A 25 -7.87 -3.08 -15.77
C LEU A 25 -7.06 -2.28 -14.74
N GLU A 26 -7.74 -1.70 -13.76
CA GLU A 26 -7.11 -0.84 -12.76
C GLU A 26 -7.06 -1.49 -11.38
N ALA A 27 -5.91 -1.38 -10.71
CA ALA A 27 -5.75 -1.70 -9.30
C ALA A 27 -6.27 -0.52 -8.47
N VAL A 28 -7.59 -0.46 -8.29
CA VAL A 28 -8.26 0.69 -7.66
C VAL A 28 -7.73 1.00 -6.24
N PRO A 29 -7.58 2.29 -5.87
CA PRO A 29 -7.12 2.67 -4.53
C PRO A 29 -8.06 2.23 -3.39
N ALA A 30 -9.35 2.00 -3.66
CA ALA A 30 -10.31 1.41 -2.72
C ALA A 30 -10.34 1.99 -1.28
N GLU A 31 -9.99 3.27 -1.07
CA GLU A 31 -9.76 3.85 0.27
C GLU A 31 -10.93 3.58 1.23
N GLY A 32 -12.15 3.93 0.81
CA GLY A 32 -13.38 3.61 1.56
C GLY A 32 -14.01 2.27 1.16
N THR A 33 -13.82 1.83 -0.07
CA THR A 33 -14.45 0.61 -0.61
C THR A 33 -13.97 -0.65 0.09
N SER A 34 -12.67 -0.76 0.38
CA SER A 34 -12.07 -1.90 1.08
C SER A 34 -12.75 -2.17 2.43
N TYR A 35 -12.87 -1.14 3.26
CA TYR A 35 -13.55 -1.23 4.56
C TYR A 35 -15.05 -1.50 4.40
N ARG A 36 -15.71 -0.76 3.49
CA ARG A 36 -17.16 -0.84 3.30
C ARG A 36 -17.60 -2.23 2.86
N LEU A 37 -16.94 -2.82 1.87
CA LEU A 37 -17.29 -4.15 1.35
C LEU A 37 -17.04 -5.22 2.40
N ALA A 38 -15.86 -5.24 3.04
CA ALA A 38 -15.55 -6.21 4.08
C ALA A 38 -16.55 -6.19 5.25
N ARG A 39 -17.03 -5.00 5.63
CA ARG A 39 -18.07 -4.85 6.66
C ARG A 39 -19.44 -5.36 6.22
N ILE A 40 -19.83 -5.12 4.96
CA ILE A 40 -21.10 -5.64 4.41
C ILE A 40 -21.04 -7.16 4.34
N ASP A 41 -19.93 -7.71 3.84
CA ASP A 41 -19.78 -9.14 3.67
C ASP A 41 -19.75 -9.89 5.00
N ARG A 42 -19.05 -9.38 6.04
CA ARG A 42 -19.10 -9.98 7.39
C ARG A 42 -20.51 -10.04 7.97
N ARG A 43 -21.40 -9.08 7.64
CA ARG A 43 -22.80 -9.12 8.09
C ARG A 43 -23.62 -10.16 7.35
N LYS A 44 -23.31 -10.39 6.07
CA LYS A 44 -24.04 -11.31 5.20
C LYS A 44 -23.54 -12.75 5.33
N TYR A 45 -22.24 -12.91 5.53
CA TYR A 45 -21.53 -14.18 5.56
C TYR A 45 -20.63 -14.20 6.81
N PRO A 46 -21.13 -14.73 7.94
CA PRO A 46 -20.41 -14.69 9.21
C PRO A 46 -19.03 -15.36 9.18
N ASP A 47 -18.85 -16.38 8.34
CA ASP A 47 -17.61 -17.16 8.22
C ASP A 47 -16.61 -16.57 7.21
N ILE A 48 -16.91 -15.41 6.60
CA ILE A 48 -16.00 -14.82 5.61
C ILE A 48 -14.70 -14.35 6.25
N ILE A 49 -13.60 -14.65 5.57
CA ILE A 49 -12.27 -14.23 5.98
C ILE A 49 -12.02 -12.81 5.46
N THR A 50 -11.72 -11.89 6.37
CA THR A 50 -11.27 -10.53 6.06
C THR A 50 -10.00 -10.21 6.83
N ALA A 51 -9.22 -9.23 6.38
CA ALA A 51 -8.16 -8.66 7.20
C ALA A 51 -8.75 -7.83 8.36
N GLY A 52 -7.90 -7.41 9.30
CA GLY A 52 -8.29 -6.61 10.45
C GLY A 52 -8.77 -7.39 11.68
N LYS A 53 -8.36 -6.94 12.87
CA LYS A 53 -8.80 -7.46 14.17
C LYS A 53 -9.93 -6.55 14.68
N GLY A 54 -11.16 -7.04 14.64
CA GLY A 54 -12.35 -6.26 14.98
C GLY A 54 -12.86 -5.41 13.81
N VAL A 55 -12.07 -4.47 13.30
CA VAL A 55 -12.42 -3.63 12.14
C VAL A 55 -12.05 -4.35 10.83
N PRO A 56 -13.01 -4.85 10.03
CA PRO A 56 -12.69 -5.64 8.85
C PRO A 56 -12.26 -4.77 7.66
N TYR A 57 -11.29 -5.21 6.87
CA TYR A 57 -10.97 -4.59 5.58
C TYR A 57 -10.46 -5.63 4.58
N TYR A 58 -10.40 -5.25 3.31
CA TYR A 58 -9.74 -6.01 2.25
C TYR A 58 -8.42 -5.37 1.86
N THR A 59 -7.40 -6.17 1.62
CA THR A 59 -6.16 -5.65 1.01
C THR A 59 -6.49 -5.07 -0.36
N ASN A 60 -5.88 -3.93 -0.69
CA ASN A 60 -6.11 -3.27 -1.97
C ASN A 60 -5.65 -4.17 -3.14
N SER A 61 -6.54 -4.35 -4.12
CA SER A 61 -6.25 -5.02 -5.38
C SER A 61 -5.62 -6.41 -5.15
N THR A 62 -4.44 -6.67 -5.71
CA THR A 62 -3.69 -7.91 -5.54
C THR A 62 -2.42 -7.74 -4.71
N LEU A 63 -2.34 -6.66 -3.92
CA LEU A 63 -1.21 -6.45 -3.02
C LEU A 63 -1.14 -7.56 -1.95
N LEU A 64 0.06 -7.76 -1.42
CA LEU A 64 0.24 -8.62 -0.24
C LEU A 64 -0.51 -8.04 0.97
N PRO A 65 -0.98 -8.88 1.89
CA PRO A 65 -1.41 -8.43 3.21
C PRO A 65 -0.33 -7.55 3.84
N VAL A 66 -0.74 -6.43 4.43
CA VAL A 66 0.17 -5.41 4.98
C VAL A 66 1.09 -5.90 6.10
N ASN A 67 0.78 -7.06 6.67
CA ASN A 67 1.51 -7.71 7.74
C ASN A 67 2.29 -8.97 7.27
N LYS A 68 2.54 -9.11 5.96
CA LYS A 68 3.10 -10.33 5.38
C LYS A 68 4.61 -10.45 5.53
N THR A 69 5.37 -9.40 5.23
CA THR A 69 6.84 -9.39 5.26
C THR A 69 7.36 -7.97 5.46
N GLU A 70 8.54 -7.85 6.08
CA GLU A 70 9.31 -6.61 6.19
C GLU A 70 10.39 -6.50 5.09
N ASP A 71 10.50 -7.52 4.22
CA ASP A 71 11.42 -7.57 3.10
C ASP A 71 10.76 -7.03 1.83
N VAL A 72 11.22 -5.86 1.39
CA VAL A 72 10.69 -5.24 0.16
C VAL A 72 11.07 -6.04 -1.09
N ILE A 73 12.23 -6.70 -1.12
CA ILE A 73 12.68 -7.44 -2.31
C ILE A 73 11.82 -8.68 -2.50
N GLU A 74 11.57 -9.43 -1.42
CA GLU A 74 10.63 -10.57 -1.43
C GLU A 74 9.23 -10.12 -1.89
N ALA A 75 8.75 -8.99 -1.36
CA ALA A 75 7.45 -8.45 -1.73
C ALA A 75 7.40 -8.03 -3.21
N LEU A 76 8.46 -7.42 -3.73
CA LEU A 76 8.55 -7.00 -5.14
C LEU A 76 8.58 -8.19 -6.09
N GLU A 77 9.39 -9.21 -5.79
CA GLU A 77 9.46 -10.45 -6.58
C GLU A 77 8.11 -11.15 -6.65
N HIS A 78 7.39 -11.25 -5.52
CA HIS A 78 6.05 -11.80 -5.49
C HIS A 78 5.05 -10.96 -6.31
N GLN A 79 5.20 -9.63 -6.28
CA GLN A 79 4.20 -8.72 -6.83
C GLN A 79 4.40 -8.41 -8.31
N GLU A 80 5.61 -8.59 -8.86
CA GLU A 80 5.93 -8.20 -10.24
C GLU A 80 4.94 -8.73 -11.28
N GLU A 81 4.68 -10.04 -11.30
CA GLU A 81 3.77 -10.65 -12.28
C GLU A 81 2.35 -10.09 -12.13
N LEU A 82 1.85 -9.98 -10.91
CA LEU A 82 0.49 -9.47 -10.65
C LEU A 82 0.33 -8.01 -11.07
N GLN A 83 1.31 -7.17 -10.74
CA GLN A 83 1.22 -5.74 -10.98
C GLN A 83 1.36 -5.39 -12.48
N THR A 84 2.13 -6.17 -13.24
CA THR A 84 2.27 -5.97 -14.69
C THR A 84 1.04 -6.39 -15.51
N LEU A 85 0.09 -7.09 -14.89
CA LEU A 85 -1.18 -7.45 -15.54
C LEU A 85 -2.21 -6.31 -15.54
N TYR A 86 -2.07 -5.30 -14.70
CA TYR A 86 -2.94 -4.13 -14.73
C TYR A 86 -2.56 -3.20 -15.88
N THR A 87 -3.55 -2.83 -16.69
CA THR A 87 -3.36 -1.96 -17.86
C THR A 87 -3.83 -0.52 -17.61
N GLY A 88 -4.67 -0.32 -16.59
CA GLY A 88 -5.26 0.97 -16.25
C GLY A 88 -4.50 1.77 -15.21
N GLY A 89 -3.60 1.12 -14.50
CA GLY A 89 -2.82 1.71 -13.43
C GLY A 89 -2.71 0.76 -12.25
N THR A 90 -1.53 0.76 -11.65
CA THR A 90 -1.29 0.16 -10.35
C THR A 90 -0.18 0.91 -9.64
N VAL A 91 0.00 0.68 -8.35
CA VAL A 91 1.07 1.25 -7.55
C VAL A 91 1.57 0.23 -6.53
N PHE A 92 2.88 0.06 -6.45
CA PHE A 92 3.53 -0.63 -5.35
C PHE A 92 4.07 0.38 -4.33
N HIS A 93 3.56 0.32 -3.10
CA HIS A 93 4.03 1.19 -2.04
C HIS A 93 5.13 0.53 -1.22
N VAL A 94 6.33 1.10 -1.27
CA VAL A 94 7.38 0.83 -0.28
C VAL A 94 7.07 1.66 0.97
N PHE A 95 6.25 1.14 1.87
CA PHE A 95 5.97 1.76 3.16
C PHE A 95 7.14 1.55 4.11
N LEU A 96 7.73 2.65 4.59
CA LEU A 96 8.83 2.70 5.54
C LEU A 96 8.34 3.31 6.85
N GLY A 97 8.81 2.79 7.98
CA GLY A 97 8.47 3.33 9.31
C GLY A 97 9.04 4.74 9.54
N GLU A 98 10.08 5.12 8.79
CA GLU A 98 10.70 6.44 8.83
C GLU A 98 11.38 6.78 7.49
N ARG A 99 11.96 7.98 7.38
CA ARG A 99 12.74 8.38 6.21
C ARG A 99 13.99 7.51 6.05
N MET A 100 14.39 7.27 4.80
CA MET A 100 15.64 6.55 4.52
C MET A 100 16.86 7.31 5.05
N SER A 101 17.94 6.56 5.33
CA SER A 101 19.19 7.09 5.89
C SER A 101 19.81 8.22 5.06
N SER A 102 19.69 8.16 3.73
CA SER A 102 20.20 9.20 2.83
C SER A 102 19.50 9.16 1.47
N GLY A 103 19.63 10.27 0.72
CA GLY A 103 19.18 10.33 -0.68
C GLY A 103 19.94 9.36 -1.60
N GLU A 104 21.21 9.07 -1.31
CA GLU A 104 21.98 8.09 -2.08
C GLU A 104 21.46 6.67 -1.81
N THR A 105 21.05 6.37 -0.58
CA THR A 105 20.43 5.08 -0.25
C THR A 105 19.09 4.91 -0.95
N ALA A 106 18.26 5.96 -0.97
CA ALA A 106 17.00 5.97 -1.73
C ALA A 106 17.23 5.75 -3.23
N LYS A 107 18.23 6.41 -3.80
CA LYS A 107 18.63 6.22 -5.21
C LYS A 107 19.09 4.80 -5.50
N LYS A 108 19.88 4.18 -4.62
CA LYS A 108 20.31 2.79 -4.76
C LYS A 108 19.12 1.83 -4.77
N LEU A 109 18.19 2.00 -3.83
CA LEU A 109 16.96 1.20 -3.80
C LEU A 109 16.15 1.40 -5.08
N LEU A 110 15.88 2.65 -5.49
CA LEU A 110 15.14 2.93 -6.72
C LEU A 110 15.79 2.29 -7.95
N LYS A 111 17.11 2.41 -8.11
CA LYS A 111 17.85 1.75 -9.21
C LYS A 111 17.70 0.24 -9.16
N LYS A 112 17.85 -0.36 -7.98
CA LYS A 112 17.69 -1.80 -7.81
C LYS A 112 16.30 -2.25 -8.24
N ILE A 113 15.24 -1.55 -7.83
CA ILE A 113 13.88 -1.93 -8.20
C ILE A 113 13.65 -1.71 -9.70
N ALA A 114 14.06 -0.55 -10.24
CA ALA A 114 13.83 -0.21 -11.64
C ALA A 114 14.61 -1.08 -12.63
N TYR A 115 15.78 -1.60 -12.25
CA TYR A 115 16.58 -2.47 -13.13
C TYR A 115 16.20 -3.95 -13.03
N ASN A 116 15.62 -4.39 -11.92
CA ASN A 116 15.33 -5.80 -11.69
C ASN A 116 13.83 -6.14 -11.73
N THR A 117 12.96 -5.14 -11.87
CA THR A 117 11.50 -5.36 -11.95
C THR A 117 10.88 -4.55 -13.09
N LYS A 118 9.73 -5.01 -13.58
CA LYS A 118 8.90 -4.32 -14.59
C LYS A 118 7.74 -3.53 -13.98
N LEU A 119 7.81 -3.22 -12.69
CA LEU A 119 6.71 -2.54 -12.01
C LEU A 119 6.51 -1.13 -12.58
N PRO A 120 5.27 -0.77 -12.97
CA PRO A 120 5.02 0.47 -13.70
C PRO A 120 5.09 1.72 -12.82
N TYR A 121 4.72 1.59 -11.55
CA TYR A 121 4.69 2.72 -10.63
C TYR A 121 4.97 2.29 -9.18
N ILE A 122 5.88 3.00 -8.55
CA ILE A 122 6.38 2.72 -7.21
C ILE A 122 6.44 4.02 -6.42
N THR A 123 6.18 3.92 -5.12
CA THR A 123 6.42 5.02 -4.18
C THR A 123 7.35 4.57 -3.06
N ILE A 124 8.26 5.45 -2.63
CA ILE A 124 8.93 5.34 -1.34
C ILE A 124 8.17 6.22 -0.36
N THR A 125 7.56 5.62 0.65
CA THR A 125 6.64 6.30 1.57
C THR A 125 7.13 6.17 3.00
N PRO A 126 7.81 7.19 3.55
CA PRO A 126 8.13 7.24 4.97
C PRO A 126 6.92 7.67 5.81
N THR A 127 6.81 7.10 7.01
CA THR A 127 5.99 7.68 8.08
C THR A 127 6.78 8.76 8.82
N TYR A 128 6.11 9.84 9.19
CA TYR A 128 6.69 10.93 9.98
C TYR A 128 5.61 11.59 10.84
N SER A 129 6.02 12.36 11.84
CA SER A 129 5.09 13.04 12.74
C SER A 129 5.36 14.54 12.78
N ILE A 130 4.35 15.34 13.10
CA ILE A 130 4.47 16.80 13.24
C ILE A 130 3.99 17.22 14.62
N CYS A 131 4.87 17.83 15.40
CA CYS A 131 4.53 18.54 16.63
C CYS A 131 4.23 20.01 16.32
N SER A 132 3.19 20.59 16.94
CA SER A 132 2.85 22.01 16.79
C SER A 132 3.98 22.95 17.19
N ASP A 133 4.81 22.54 18.15
CA ASP A 133 5.86 23.39 18.74
C ASP A 133 7.25 23.04 18.19
N HIS A 134 7.54 21.76 18.00
CA HIS A 134 8.88 21.26 17.62
C HIS A 134 8.98 20.86 16.13
N GLY A 135 7.88 20.94 15.38
CA GLY A 135 7.88 20.66 13.95
C GLY A 135 8.04 19.17 13.60
N TYR A 136 8.80 18.90 12.55
CA TYR A 136 8.97 17.58 11.95
C TYR A 136 9.72 16.60 12.87
N LEU A 137 9.17 15.40 13.05
CA LEU A 137 9.73 14.28 13.78
C LEU A 137 9.87 13.08 12.85
N ILE A 138 10.99 12.37 12.96
CA ILE A 138 11.29 11.21 12.13
C ILE A 138 10.49 10.02 12.65
N GLY A 139 9.68 9.39 11.80
CA GLY A 139 8.91 8.21 12.17
C GLY A 139 7.60 8.48 12.90
N GLU A 140 6.99 7.41 13.39
CA GLU A 140 5.71 7.43 14.10
C GLU A 140 5.89 7.78 15.58
N HIS A 141 5.39 8.95 15.97
CA HIS A 141 5.46 9.46 17.33
C HIS A 141 4.12 10.07 17.74
N PRO A 142 3.14 9.30 18.27
CA PRO A 142 1.84 9.84 18.66
C PRO A 142 1.91 10.99 19.67
N ARG A 143 3.00 11.06 20.44
CA ARG A 143 3.35 12.18 21.31
C ARG A 143 4.77 12.65 21.04
N CYS A 144 4.97 13.96 21.10
CA CYS A 144 6.26 14.60 20.90
C CYS A 144 7.24 14.15 22.00
N PRO A 145 8.43 13.63 21.66
CA PRO A 145 9.41 13.21 22.66
C PRO A 145 9.97 14.37 23.49
N THR A 146 9.89 15.61 22.99
CA THR A 146 10.42 16.81 23.65
C THR A 146 9.45 17.43 24.65
N CYS A 147 8.17 17.59 24.29
CA CYS A 147 7.18 18.26 25.15
C CYS A 147 5.96 17.42 25.55
N GLY A 148 5.85 16.17 25.10
CA GLY A 148 4.77 15.26 25.46
C GLY A 148 3.40 15.56 24.83
N LYS A 149 3.25 16.68 24.09
CA LYS A 149 2.02 17.02 23.35
C LYS A 149 1.72 15.98 22.25
N GLU A 150 0.44 15.83 21.92
CA GLU A 150 0.03 15.01 20.77
C GLU A 150 0.62 15.55 19.47
N THR A 151 0.92 14.65 18.54
CA THR A 151 1.41 15.00 17.20
C THR A 151 0.40 14.59 16.13
N GLU A 152 0.60 15.11 14.93
CA GLU A 152 -0.03 14.55 13.74
C GLU A 152 0.93 13.54 13.09
N VAL A 153 0.57 12.25 13.12
CA VAL A 153 1.28 11.21 12.37
C VAL A 153 0.80 11.23 10.92
N TYR A 154 1.72 11.42 9.98
CA TYR A 154 1.48 11.40 8.54
C TYR A 154 2.07 10.14 7.91
N SER A 155 1.29 9.55 7.02
CA SER A 155 1.74 8.52 6.08
C SER A 155 0.92 8.63 4.78
N ARG A 156 1.19 7.79 3.79
CA ARG A 156 0.37 7.70 2.58
C ARG A 156 -0.73 6.66 2.80
N VAL A 157 -1.99 7.07 2.61
CA VAL A 157 -3.14 6.16 2.77
C VAL A 157 -3.23 5.19 1.60
N VAL A 158 -3.40 5.72 0.39
CA VAL A 158 -3.44 4.97 -0.88
C VAL A 158 -2.76 5.71 -2.02
N GLY A 159 -2.82 7.05 -2.03
CA GLY A 159 -2.25 7.85 -3.12
C GLY A 159 -1.60 9.15 -2.69
N TYR A 160 -1.92 9.67 -1.50
CA TYR A 160 -1.45 10.97 -1.00
C TYR A 160 -1.18 10.91 0.51
N PHE A 161 -0.37 11.85 1.01
CA PHE A 161 -0.09 11.98 2.44
C PHE A 161 -1.25 12.64 3.16
N ARG A 162 -1.64 12.08 4.30
CA ARG A 162 -2.70 12.61 5.16
C ARG A 162 -2.46 12.15 6.60
N PRO A 163 -2.86 12.93 7.63
CA PRO A 163 -2.80 12.47 9.01
C PRO A 163 -3.56 11.15 9.18
N VAL A 164 -2.94 10.15 9.80
CA VAL A 164 -3.52 8.81 10.00
C VAL A 164 -4.85 8.88 10.75
N ARG A 165 -4.94 9.78 11.75
CA ARG A 165 -6.18 10.04 12.49
C ARG A 165 -7.38 10.46 11.62
N ASN A 166 -7.12 10.99 10.43
CA ASN A 166 -8.15 11.45 9.50
C ASN A 166 -8.52 10.38 8.46
N TRP A 167 -7.93 9.19 8.52
CA TRP A 167 -8.27 8.08 7.63
C TRP A 167 -9.54 7.39 8.14
N ASN A 168 -10.20 6.62 7.28
CA ASN A 168 -11.32 5.78 7.73
C ASN A 168 -10.84 4.64 8.63
N GLU A 169 -11.74 4.08 9.45
CA GLU A 169 -11.42 3.03 10.43
C GLU A 169 -10.67 1.84 9.84
N GLY A 170 -11.08 1.35 8.66
CA GLY A 170 -10.42 0.23 8.01
C GLY A 170 -8.99 0.56 7.58
N LYS A 171 -8.73 1.79 7.11
CA LYS A 171 -7.37 2.23 6.78
C LYS A 171 -6.51 2.52 8.01
N GLN A 172 -7.11 2.95 9.13
CA GLN A 172 -6.40 3.04 10.41
C GLN A 172 -6.01 1.64 10.92
N GLU A 173 -6.91 0.66 10.80
CA GLU A 173 -6.62 -0.73 11.17
C GLU A 173 -5.57 -1.36 10.25
N GLU A 174 -5.64 -1.11 8.93
CA GLU A 174 -4.60 -1.52 7.98
C GLU A 174 -3.23 -0.93 8.36
N PHE A 175 -3.18 0.36 8.67
CA PHE A 175 -1.95 1.03 9.10
C PHE A 175 -1.39 0.40 10.38
N ARG A 176 -2.24 0.15 11.38
CA ARG A 176 -1.85 -0.44 12.67
C ARG A 176 -1.29 -1.86 12.54
N GLN A 177 -1.75 -2.62 11.54
CA GLN A 177 -1.27 -3.99 11.28
C GLN A 177 -0.03 -4.03 10.38
N ARG A 178 0.31 -2.91 9.75
CA ARG A 178 1.35 -2.85 8.75
C ARG A 178 2.71 -3.19 9.33
N LEU A 179 3.40 -4.12 8.69
CA LEU A 179 4.83 -4.31 8.86
C LEU A 179 5.52 -3.41 7.84
N GLU A 180 6.26 -2.40 8.30
CA GLU A 180 6.99 -1.54 7.37
C GLU A 180 8.26 -2.19 6.89
N TYR A 181 8.58 -1.96 5.61
CA TYR A 181 9.80 -2.49 5.03
C TYR A 181 11.03 -1.90 5.70
N LYS A 182 12.04 -2.74 5.93
CA LYS A 182 13.31 -2.30 6.55
C LYS A 182 14.34 -2.00 5.48
N GLU A 183 14.87 -0.79 5.54
CA GLU A 183 15.94 -0.32 4.65
C GLU A 183 17.14 -1.28 4.62
N LYS A 184 17.58 -1.77 5.78
CA LYS A 184 18.73 -2.67 5.88
C LYS A 184 18.53 -3.97 5.08
N ILE A 185 17.36 -4.60 5.24
CA ILE A 185 17.01 -5.85 4.53
C ILE A 185 17.03 -5.62 3.01
N ALA A 186 16.50 -4.48 2.55
CA ALA A 186 16.40 -4.15 1.14
C ALA A 186 17.77 -4.03 0.43
N LEU A 187 18.80 -3.59 1.17
CA LEU A 187 20.12 -3.25 0.65
C LEU A 187 21.18 -4.34 0.84
N GLU A 188 20.93 -5.31 1.72
CA GLU A 188 21.83 -6.44 1.96
C GLU A 188 21.67 -7.57 0.92
N LYS A 189 20.48 -7.69 0.32
CA LYS A 189 20.22 -8.52 -0.87
C LYS A 189 20.62 -7.79 -2.14
#